data_AF-A0A3M1QR00-F1
#
_entry.id   AF-A0A3M1QR00-F1
#
_cell.length_a   1.000
_cell.length_b   1.000
_cell.length_c   1.000
_cell.angle_alpha   90.00
_cell.angle_beta   90.00
_cell.angle_gamma   90.00
#
_symmetry.space_group_name_H-M   'P 1'
#
loop_
_entity.id
_entity.type
_entity.pdbx_description
1 polymer ?
#
loop_
_entity_poly.entity_id
_entity_poly.type
_entity_poly.pdbx_seq_one_letter_code
_entity_poly.pdbx_strand_id
1 'polypeptide(L)'
;MTMFKGVIAGLMVSPSDPIYFFGLRRVKWAATPAARRNYQRFVIALLLAMVFAIWLGLADFLIDVFDLQDGIELATGVLVVTFAGGILMNLFLDFGCLLFAINSINGEHISGRWDLLCLSLLTEDDIIQAKYALAQVRAWRVMVFIRAMRIVSFIVFLLLLFVVPFIEGDGDDLWVSIADFFVESPYEAFISLAILMTFWGYYLIDPVWRLRALTAVGIAVSARTRRIVFAILLAFAAMLAVWFLQAVLTGLFFWIVSLMFRDSGGGDAAAGLTVWLFFQSVFIVGTYLFYSSVRDFSLRKALLWAFRE
;
A
#
# COMPACT_ATOMS: atom_id res chain seq x y z
N MET A 1 6.96 -7.55 15.93
CA MET A 1 5.61 -6.99 16.23
C MET A 1 5.63 -5.56 16.78
N THR A 2 6.79 -5.01 17.17
CA THR A 2 6.99 -3.59 17.56
C THR A 2 6.92 -2.59 16.40
N MET A 3 7.23 -3.02 15.17
CA MET A 3 7.14 -2.17 13.97
C MET A 3 5.69 -1.74 13.64
N PHE A 4 4.69 -2.56 14.01
CA PHE A 4 3.26 -2.21 13.86
C PHE A 4 2.75 -1.22 14.90
N LYS A 5 3.37 -1.16 16.10
CA LYS A 5 3.06 -0.11 17.07
C LYS A 5 3.42 1.25 16.49
N GLY A 6 4.54 1.41 15.77
CA GLY A 6 4.91 2.66 15.11
C GLY A 6 4.04 3.07 13.92
N VAL A 7 3.43 2.12 13.20
CA VAL A 7 2.55 2.44 12.06
C VAL A 7 1.20 3.04 12.52
N ILE A 8 0.68 2.59 13.67
CA ILE A 8 -0.55 3.12 14.28
C ILE A 8 -0.26 4.23 15.30
N ALA A 9 0.87 4.18 16.01
CA ALA A 9 1.36 5.24 16.90
C ALA A 9 1.99 6.43 16.14
N GLY A 10 2.12 6.33 14.81
CA GLY A 10 2.48 7.45 13.94
C GLY A 10 1.34 8.44 13.70
N LEU A 11 0.15 8.19 14.26
CA LEU A 11 -0.79 9.27 14.54
C LEU A 11 -0.16 10.10 15.66
N MET A 12 0.69 11.07 15.31
CA MET A 12 1.35 12.02 16.22
C MET A 12 0.38 12.92 17.00
N VAL A 13 -0.91 12.58 17.02
CA VAL A 13 -1.91 13.34 17.74
C VAL A 13 -1.93 12.83 19.16
N SER A 14 -1.69 13.74 20.11
CA SER A 14 -1.83 13.43 21.53
C SER A 14 -3.20 12.79 21.77
N PRO A 15 -3.29 11.67 22.52
CA PRO A 15 -4.57 11.07 22.89
C PRO A 15 -5.54 12.04 23.57
N SER A 16 -5.03 13.17 24.07
CA SER A 16 -5.78 14.24 24.72
C SER A 16 -6.38 15.29 23.77
N ASP A 17 -6.15 15.20 22.45
CA ASP A 17 -6.67 16.20 21.50
C ASP A 17 -8.22 16.11 21.38
N PRO A 18 -8.95 17.15 21.78
CA PRO A 18 -10.41 17.14 21.77
C PRO A 18 -11.00 17.15 20.35
N ILE A 19 -10.33 17.76 19.37
CA ILE A 19 -10.80 17.81 17.97
C ILE A 19 -10.74 16.41 17.37
N TYR A 20 -9.62 15.71 17.57
CA TYR A 20 -9.45 14.35 17.08
C TYR A 20 -10.51 13.43 17.70
N PHE A 21 -10.71 13.49 19.02
CA PHE A 21 -11.67 12.63 19.71
C PHE A 21 -13.12 12.90 19.30
N PHE A 22 -13.49 14.18 19.17
CA PHE A 22 -14.81 14.56 18.66
C PHE A 22 -15.04 14.05 17.22
N GLY A 23 -14.03 14.18 16.36
CA GLY A 23 -14.05 13.66 14.99
C GLY A 23 -14.16 12.12 14.96
N LEU A 24 -13.40 11.44 15.82
CA LEU A 24 -13.37 9.98 15.90
C LEU A 24 -14.71 9.39 16.34
N ARG A 25 -15.44 10.06 17.25
CA ARG A 25 -16.80 9.66 17.68
C ARG A 25 -17.80 9.59 16.51
N ARG A 26 -17.61 10.39 15.46
CA ARG A 26 -18.45 10.33 14.24
C ARG A 26 -18.14 9.11 13.38
N VAL A 27 -16.99 8.47 13.58
CA VAL A 27 -16.54 7.30 12.84
C VAL A 27 -16.76 6.04 13.70
N LYS A 28 -18.01 5.56 13.76
CA LYS A 28 -18.45 4.47 14.65
C LYS A 28 -17.53 3.25 14.68
N TRP A 29 -17.04 2.82 13.52
CA TRP A 29 -16.17 1.63 13.38
C TRP A 29 -14.74 1.85 13.92
N ALA A 30 -14.30 3.11 14.03
CA ALA A 30 -12.95 3.49 14.46
C ALA A 30 -12.91 3.99 15.92
N ALA A 31 -14.03 3.98 16.64
CA ALA A 31 -14.16 4.55 17.97
C ALA A 31 -13.16 3.94 18.99
N THR A 32 -12.83 2.64 18.85
CA THR A 32 -11.85 1.98 19.72
C THR A 32 -10.70 1.35 18.93
N PRO A 33 -9.46 1.33 19.49
CA PRO A 33 -8.33 0.62 18.88
C PRO A 33 -8.59 -0.89 18.71
N ALA A 34 -9.41 -1.49 19.57
CA ALA A 34 -9.81 -2.89 19.48
C ALA A 34 -10.73 -3.13 18.27
N ALA A 35 -11.76 -2.29 18.07
CA ALA A 35 -12.66 -2.39 16.92
C ALA A 35 -11.90 -2.26 15.58
N ARG A 36 -10.93 -1.34 15.49
CA ARG A 36 -10.07 -1.20 14.29
C ARG A 36 -9.26 -2.47 14.00
N ARG A 37 -8.63 -3.05 15.02
CA ARG A 37 -7.84 -4.29 14.87
C ARG A 37 -8.72 -5.49 14.50
N ASN A 38 -9.89 -5.61 15.12
CA ASN A 38 -10.83 -6.69 14.82
C ASN A 38 -11.37 -6.57 13.40
N TYR A 39 -11.71 -5.35 12.96
CA TYR A 39 -12.11 -5.09 11.57
C TYR A 39 -11.00 -5.48 10.58
N GLN A 40 -9.75 -5.09 10.85
CA GLN A 40 -8.62 -5.45 9.99
C GLN A 40 -8.43 -6.97 9.90
N ARG A 41 -8.46 -7.67 11.03
CA ARG A 41 -8.35 -9.14 11.07
C ARG A 41 -9.50 -9.80 10.34
N PHE A 42 -10.72 -9.33 10.56
CA PHE A 42 -11.92 -9.85 9.92
C PHE A 42 -11.85 -9.69 8.40
N VAL A 43 -11.53 -8.50 7.88
CA VAL A 43 -11.45 -8.25 6.42
C VAL A 43 -10.35 -9.10 5.79
N ILE A 44 -9.17 -9.17 6.41
CA ILE A 44 -8.06 -10.00 5.89
C ILE A 44 -8.47 -11.49 5.91
N ALA A 45 -9.01 -11.99 7.03
CA ALA A 45 -9.43 -13.39 7.15
C ALA A 45 -10.55 -13.74 6.15
N LEU A 46 -11.53 -12.86 5.98
CA LEU A 46 -12.63 -13.05 5.03
C LEU A 46 -12.12 -13.14 3.59
N LEU A 47 -11.26 -12.20 3.17
CA LEU A 47 -10.70 -12.21 1.82
C LEU A 47 -9.78 -13.41 1.58
N LEU A 48 -8.98 -13.79 2.57
CA LEU A 48 -8.17 -15.01 2.50
C LEU A 48 -9.04 -16.26 2.38
N ALA A 49 -10.11 -16.36 3.18
CA ALA A 49 -11.04 -17.50 3.11
C ALA A 49 -11.76 -17.57 1.76
N MET A 50 -12.21 -16.44 1.22
CA MET A 50 -12.83 -16.37 -0.11
C MET A 50 -11.86 -16.83 -1.20
N VAL A 51 -10.63 -16.34 -1.18
CA VAL A 51 -9.62 -16.69 -2.17
C VAL A 51 -9.22 -18.14 -2.06
N PHE A 52 -9.04 -18.64 -0.84
CA PHE A 52 -8.74 -20.04 -0.60
C PHE A 52 -9.88 -20.95 -1.10
N ALA A 53 -11.14 -20.59 -0.85
CA ALA A 53 -12.29 -21.33 -1.37
C ALA A 53 -12.37 -21.29 -2.91
N ILE A 54 -12.13 -20.13 -3.53
CA ILE A 54 -12.06 -19.99 -4.99
C ILE A 54 -10.92 -20.84 -5.54
N TRP A 55 -9.76 -20.82 -4.90
CA TRP A 55 -8.59 -21.57 -5.34
C TRP A 55 -8.80 -23.07 -5.24
N LEU A 56 -9.39 -23.57 -4.14
CA LEU A 56 -9.73 -24.99 -4.02
C LEU A 56 -10.74 -25.43 -5.08
N GLY A 57 -11.79 -24.63 -5.33
CA GLY A 57 -12.76 -24.94 -6.37
C GLY A 57 -12.14 -24.89 -7.78
N LEU A 58 -11.19 -23.99 -8.01
CA LEU A 58 -10.48 -23.88 -9.27
C LEU A 58 -9.48 -25.02 -9.45
N ALA A 59 -8.79 -25.46 -8.39
CA ALA A 59 -7.89 -26.61 -8.43
C ALA A 59 -8.63 -27.91 -8.73
N ASP A 60 -9.75 -28.17 -8.04
CA ASP A 60 -10.63 -29.32 -8.28
C ASP A 60 -11.12 -29.35 -9.73
N PHE A 61 -11.61 -28.20 -10.22
CA PHE A 61 -12.07 -28.06 -11.60
C PHE A 61 -10.95 -28.18 -12.65
N LEU A 62 -9.74 -27.68 -12.37
CA LEU A 62 -8.61 -27.77 -13.28
C LEU A 62 -8.13 -29.21 -13.44
N ILE A 63 -8.05 -29.98 -12.35
CA ILE A 63 -7.61 -31.37 -12.37
C ILE A 63 -8.54 -32.24 -13.23
N ASP A 64 -9.85 -31.97 -13.17
CA ASP A 64 -10.85 -32.81 -13.85
C ASP A 64 -11.07 -32.44 -15.33
N VAL A 65 -10.81 -31.19 -15.74
CA VAL A 65 -11.33 -30.66 -17.02
C VAL A 65 -10.24 -30.19 -17.97
N PHE A 66 -9.11 -29.69 -17.47
CA PHE A 66 -8.13 -28.99 -18.30
C PHE A 66 -6.81 -29.75 -18.40
N ASP A 67 -6.22 -29.70 -19.60
CA ASP A 67 -4.80 -29.99 -19.73
C ASP A 67 -4.00 -28.95 -18.93
N LEU A 68 -2.87 -29.39 -18.40
CA LEU A 68 -2.03 -28.59 -17.51
C LEU A 68 -1.62 -27.23 -18.11
N GLN A 69 -1.38 -27.20 -19.42
CA GLN A 69 -1.08 -25.98 -20.16
C GLN A 69 -2.22 -24.95 -20.08
N ASP A 70 -3.48 -25.38 -20.22
CA ASP A 70 -4.64 -24.50 -20.09
C ASP A 70 -4.78 -23.99 -18.65
N GLY A 71 -4.44 -24.82 -17.66
CA GLY A 71 -4.37 -24.43 -16.25
C GLY A 71 -3.35 -23.32 -15.98
N ILE A 72 -2.17 -23.38 -16.60
CA ILE A 72 -1.12 -22.36 -16.51
C ILE A 72 -1.58 -21.03 -17.13
N GLU A 73 -2.20 -21.09 -18.31
CA GLU A 73 -2.73 -19.90 -18.97
C GLU A 73 -3.83 -19.23 -18.15
N LEU A 74 -4.76 -20.01 -17.60
CA LEU A 74 -5.83 -19.51 -16.72
C LEU A 74 -5.25 -18.87 -15.46
N ALA A 75 -4.31 -19.54 -14.80
CA ALA A 75 -3.61 -19.04 -13.62
C ALA A 75 -2.88 -17.72 -13.88
N THR A 76 -2.16 -17.64 -14.99
CA THR A 76 -1.47 -16.42 -15.43
C THR A 76 -2.48 -15.30 -15.70
N GLY A 77 -3.61 -15.62 -16.32
CA GLY A 77 -4.72 -14.69 -16.51
C GLY A 77 -5.27 -14.14 -15.18
N VAL A 78 -5.51 -15.01 -14.19
CA VAL A 78 -5.95 -14.59 -12.84
C VAL A 78 -4.92 -13.68 -12.16
N LEU A 79 -3.63 -14.01 -12.29
CA LEU A 79 -2.54 -13.18 -11.76
C LEU A 79 -2.54 -11.79 -12.42
N VAL A 80 -2.64 -11.71 -13.75
CA VAL A 80 -2.67 -10.44 -14.49
C VAL A 80 -3.90 -9.61 -14.09
N VAL A 81 -5.09 -10.23 -14.00
CA VAL A 81 -6.33 -9.55 -13.61
C VAL A 81 -6.25 -9.05 -12.17
N THR A 82 -5.75 -9.86 -11.23
CA THR A 82 -5.60 -9.44 -9.83
C THR A 82 -4.55 -8.34 -9.66
N PHE A 83 -3.46 -8.40 -10.42
CA PHE A 83 -2.43 -7.35 -10.44
C PHE A 83 -2.98 -6.03 -11.01
N ALA A 84 -3.65 -6.07 -12.16
CA ALA A 84 -4.29 -4.90 -12.78
C ALA A 84 -5.39 -4.32 -11.88
N GLY A 85 -6.20 -5.18 -11.27
CA GLY A 85 -7.19 -4.80 -10.26
C GLY A 85 -6.54 -4.13 -9.04
N GLY A 86 -5.39 -4.64 -8.60
CA GLY A 86 -4.58 -4.03 -7.55
C GLY A 86 -4.13 -2.60 -7.88
N ILE A 87 -3.70 -2.35 -9.13
CA ILE A 87 -3.33 -1.01 -9.62
C ILE A 87 -4.53 -0.07 -9.59
N LEU A 88 -5.67 -0.50 -10.13
CA LEU A 88 -6.91 0.30 -10.13
C LEU A 88 -7.37 0.64 -8.71
N MET A 89 -7.31 -0.33 -7.80
CA MET A 89 -7.67 -0.11 -6.40
C MET A 89 -6.75 0.90 -5.71
N ASN A 90 -5.46 0.96 -6.06
CA ASN A 90 -4.58 2.03 -5.57
C ASN A 90 -5.01 3.40 -6.03
N LEU A 91 -5.47 3.53 -7.28
CA LEU A 91 -6.01 4.80 -7.77
C LEU A 91 -7.24 5.23 -6.95
N PHE A 92 -8.13 4.29 -6.63
CA PHE A 92 -9.29 4.55 -5.77
C PHE A 92 -8.89 4.95 -4.34
N LEU A 93 -7.85 4.32 -3.78
CA LEU A 93 -7.30 4.73 -2.49
C LEU A 93 -6.83 6.17 -2.55
N ASP A 94 -5.98 6.48 -3.53
CA ASP A 94 -5.32 7.77 -3.66
C ASP A 94 -6.35 8.89 -3.80
N PHE A 95 -7.34 8.69 -4.67
CA PHE A 95 -8.45 9.60 -4.84
C PHE A 95 -9.30 9.72 -3.56
N GLY A 96 -9.61 8.59 -2.91
CA GLY A 96 -10.36 8.57 -1.65
C GLY A 96 -9.65 9.33 -0.53
N CYS A 97 -8.33 9.18 -0.40
CA CYS A 97 -7.52 9.90 0.59
C CYS A 97 -7.62 11.42 0.41
N LEU A 98 -7.50 11.88 -0.83
CA LEU A 98 -7.60 13.29 -1.19
C LEU A 98 -9.01 13.84 -0.90
N LEU A 99 -10.05 13.10 -1.28
CA LEU A 99 -11.44 13.50 -1.00
C LEU A 99 -11.75 13.58 0.50
N PHE A 100 -11.31 12.59 1.29
CA PHE A 100 -11.53 12.62 2.74
C PHE A 100 -10.79 13.77 3.42
N ALA A 101 -9.59 14.11 2.94
CA ALA A 101 -8.84 15.26 3.41
C ALA A 101 -9.49 16.60 3.02
N ILE A 102 -9.90 16.77 1.76
CA ILE A 102 -10.55 17.99 1.26
C ILE A 102 -11.87 18.26 1.99
N ASN A 103 -12.70 17.24 2.14
CA ASN A 103 -13.98 17.40 2.85
C ASN A 103 -13.80 17.70 4.34
N SER A 104 -12.62 17.46 4.93
CA SER A 104 -12.39 17.66 6.36
C SER A 104 -12.25 19.13 6.78
N ILE A 105 -11.69 19.99 5.91
CA ILE A 105 -11.51 21.43 6.16
C ILE A 105 -12.62 22.22 5.45
N ASN A 106 -12.89 21.94 4.16
CA ASN A 106 -13.97 22.61 3.44
C ASN A 106 -15.34 22.40 4.10
N GLY A 107 -15.59 21.20 4.67
CA GLY A 107 -16.80 20.94 5.42
C GLY A 107 -16.94 21.81 6.68
N GLU A 108 -15.83 22.23 7.31
CA GLU A 108 -15.87 23.14 8.46
C GLU A 108 -16.13 24.59 8.03
N HIS A 109 -15.48 25.05 6.95
CA HIS A 109 -15.76 26.36 6.36
C HIS A 109 -17.23 26.51 5.96
N ILE A 110 -17.78 25.53 5.22
CA ILE A 110 -19.18 25.55 4.80
C ILE A 110 -20.13 25.58 6.01
N SER A 111 -19.75 24.91 7.11
CA SER A 111 -20.55 24.92 8.34
C SER A 111 -20.33 26.12 9.27
N GLY A 112 -19.45 27.07 8.90
CA GLY A 112 -19.09 28.21 9.76
C GLY A 112 -18.35 27.84 11.05
N ARG A 113 -17.89 26.59 11.20
CA ARG A 113 -17.19 26.12 12.40
C ARG A 113 -15.68 26.37 12.36
N TRP A 114 -15.15 26.72 11.20
CA TRP A 114 -13.73 27.00 11.03
C TRP A 114 -13.28 28.19 11.89
N ASP A 115 -14.03 29.29 11.85
CA ASP A 115 -13.71 30.50 12.62
C ASP A 115 -13.73 30.24 14.13
N LEU A 116 -14.66 29.41 14.60
CA LEU A 116 -14.72 28.97 16.00
C LEU A 116 -13.52 28.09 16.40
N LEU A 117 -13.01 27.27 15.48
CA LEU A 117 -11.81 26.48 15.71
C LEU A 117 -10.57 27.38 15.81
N CYS A 118 -10.47 28.41 14.96
CA CYS A 118 -9.38 29.39 15.01
C CYS A 118 -9.39 30.26 16.28
N LEU A 119 -10.56 30.46 16.91
CA LEU A 119 -10.68 31.18 18.19
C LEU A 119 -10.42 30.28 19.41
N SER A 120 -10.24 28.97 19.23
CA SER A 120 -9.98 28.06 20.34
C SER A 120 -8.56 28.21 20.89
N LEU A 121 -8.32 27.74 22.12
CA LEU A 121 -6.99 27.77 22.76
C LEU A 121 -6.01 26.71 22.19
N LEU A 122 -6.40 25.98 21.15
CA LEU A 122 -5.58 24.94 20.54
C LEU A 122 -4.57 25.56 19.59
N THR A 123 -3.39 24.96 19.50
CA THR A 123 -2.38 25.42 18.55
C THR A 123 -2.82 25.10 17.13
N GLU A 124 -2.44 25.96 16.18
CA GLU A 124 -2.70 25.77 14.75
C GLU A 124 -2.18 24.41 14.24
N ASP A 125 -1.02 23.99 14.75
CA ASP A 125 -0.42 22.68 14.49
C ASP A 125 -1.33 21.54 14.94
N ASP A 126 -1.86 21.59 16.17
CA ASP A 126 -2.75 20.56 16.70
C ASP A 126 -4.02 20.43 15.86
N ILE A 127 -4.61 21.56 15.44
CA ILE A 127 -5.81 21.58 14.59
C ILE A 127 -5.54 20.84 13.26
N ILE A 128 -4.44 21.17 12.59
CA ILE A 128 -4.09 20.55 11.30
C ILE A 128 -3.74 19.07 11.47
N GLN A 129 -2.97 18.71 12.49
CA GLN A 129 -2.62 17.33 12.77
C GLN A 129 -3.85 16.48 13.11
N ALA A 130 -4.81 17.00 13.88
CA ALA A 130 -6.07 16.34 14.19
C ALA A 130 -6.89 16.06 12.92
N LYS A 131 -6.98 17.03 11.99
CA LYS A 131 -7.68 16.88 10.71
C LYS A 131 -7.00 15.85 9.82
N TYR A 132 -5.67 15.92 9.71
CA TYR A 132 -4.86 14.95 8.99
C TYR A 132 -5.07 13.53 9.52
N ALA A 133 -4.96 13.33 10.83
CA ALA A 133 -5.19 12.06 11.50
C ALA A 133 -6.61 11.50 11.26
N LEU A 134 -7.62 12.36 11.34
CA LEU A 134 -9.02 11.96 11.10
C LEU A 134 -9.23 11.53 9.64
N ALA A 135 -8.66 12.25 8.68
CA ALA A 135 -8.72 11.89 7.27
C ALA A 135 -8.03 10.53 7.00
N GLN A 136 -6.87 10.28 7.60
CA GLN A 136 -6.21 8.98 7.53
C GLN A 136 -7.06 7.84 8.10
N VAL A 137 -7.71 8.06 9.25
CA VAL A 137 -8.59 7.06 9.85
C VAL A 137 -9.72 6.70 8.89
N ARG A 138 -10.31 7.66 8.18
CA ARG A 138 -11.37 7.37 7.20
C ARG A 138 -10.85 6.56 6.01
N ALA A 139 -9.70 6.95 5.47
CA ALA A 139 -9.05 6.25 4.37
C ALA A 139 -8.52 4.85 4.74
N TRP A 140 -8.32 4.58 6.04
CA TRP A 140 -7.78 3.31 6.53
C TRP A 140 -8.61 2.09 6.13
N ARG A 141 -9.95 2.18 6.02
CA ARG A 141 -10.77 1.03 5.58
C ARG A 141 -10.43 0.58 4.17
N VAL A 142 -10.29 1.54 3.26
CA VAL A 142 -9.92 1.28 1.87
C VAL A 142 -8.49 0.72 1.82
N MET A 143 -7.59 1.25 2.63
CA MET A 143 -6.22 0.74 2.72
C MET A 143 -6.15 -0.71 3.24
N VAL A 144 -6.94 -1.06 4.26
CA VAL A 144 -7.02 -2.44 4.76
C VAL A 144 -7.49 -3.39 3.66
N PHE A 145 -8.51 -3.00 2.91
CA PHE A 145 -9.02 -3.80 1.79
C PHE A 145 -7.96 -4.03 0.70
N ILE A 146 -7.26 -2.97 0.31
CA ILE A 146 -6.18 -3.05 -0.69
C ILE A 146 -5.04 -3.92 -0.21
N ARG A 147 -4.63 -3.74 1.05
CA ARG A 147 -3.56 -4.56 1.62
C ARG A 147 -3.95 -6.03 1.66
N ALA A 148 -5.20 -6.34 1.99
CA ALA A 148 -5.70 -7.70 1.96
C ALA A 148 -5.68 -8.28 0.53
N MET A 149 -6.13 -7.52 -0.47
CA MET A 149 -6.02 -7.91 -1.89
C MET A 149 -4.57 -8.15 -2.32
N ARG A 150 -3.62 -7.29 -1.91
CA ARG A 150 -2.19 -7.48 -2.20
C ARG A 150 -1.64 -8.77 -1.55
N ILE A 151 -2.01 -9.06 -0.29
CA ILE A 151 -1.62 -10.32 0.39
C ILE A 151 -2.21 -11.53 -0.34
N VAL A 152 -3.45 -11.43 -0.79
CA VAL A 152 -4.11 -12.46 -1.59
C VAL A 152 -3.34 -12.73 -2.89
N SER A 153 -3.02 -11.68 -3.65
CA SER A 153 -2.22 -11.80 -4.88
C SER A 153 -0.84 -12.42 -4.61
N PHE A 154 -0.25 -12.14 -3.44
CA PHE A 154 1.02 -12.76 -3.05
C PHE A 154 0.88 -14.27 -2.87
N ILE A 155 -0.15 -14.69 -2.14
CA ILE A 155 -0.38 -16.11 -1.86
C ILE A 155 -0.67 -16.84 -3.17
N VAL A 156 -1.50 -16.27 -4.05
CA VAL A 156 -1.75 -16.85 -5.38
C VAL A 156 -0.46 -16.93 -6.18
N PHE A 157 0.35 -15.86 -6.21
CA PHE A 157 1.65 -15.87 -6.87
C PHE A 157 2.57 -16.97 -6.34
N LEU A 158 2.65 -17.15 -5.02
CA LEU A 158 3.42 -18.22 -4.39
C LEU A 158 2.92 -19.60 -4.79
N LEU A 159 1.59 -19.81 -4.77
CA LEU A 159 1.00 -21.07 -5.19
C LEU A 159 1.33 -21.35 -6.66
N LEU A 160 1.25 -20.36 -7.54
CA LEU A 160 1.64 -20.54 -8.94
C LEU A 160 3.12 -20.86 -9.10
N LEU A 161 4.00 -20.18 -8.36
CA LEU A 161 5.43 -20.40 -8.45
C LEU A 161 5.86 -21.79 -7.93
N PHE A 162 5.23 -22.26 -6.85
CA PHE A 162 5.66 -23.47 -6.12
C PHE A 162 4.76 -24.68 -6.28
N VAL A 163 3.58 -24.58 -6.91
CA VAL A 163 2.67 -25.73 -7.08
C VAL A 163 2.63 -26.15 -8.54
N VAL A 164 2.54 -25.21 -9.47
CA VAL A 164 2.34 -25.50 -10.89
C VAL A 164 3.48 -26.30 -11.52
N PRO A 165 4.78 -25.96 -11.33
CA PRO A 165 5.87 -26.72 -11.97
C PRO A 165 5.96 -28.17 -11.50
N PHE A 166 5.38 -28.49 -10.34
CA PHE A 166 5.45 -29.81 -9.74
C PHE A 166 4.23 -30.68 -10.04
N ILE A 167 3.18 -30.10 -10.66
CA ILE A 167 2.08 -30.88 -11.23
C ILE A 167 2.51 -31.51 -12.57
N GLU A 168 3.53 -30.97 -13.25
CA GLU A 168 4.11 -31.54 -14.50
C GLU A 168 4.96 -32.80 -14.26
N GLY A 169 5.40 -33.05 -13.01
CA GLY A 169 6.20 -34.22 -12.66
C GLY A 169 5.38 -35.52 -12.67
N ASP A 170 6.03 -36.65 -12.96
CA ASP A 170 5.48 -37.97 -13.29
C ASP A 170 4.75 -38.69 -12.11
N GLY A 171 4.03 -37.94 -11.26
CA GLY A 171 3.36 -38.43 -10.07
C GLY A 171 4.23 -38.47 -8.81
N ASP A 172 5.45 -37.93 -8.86
CA ASP A 172 6.28 -37.77 -7.68
C ASP A 172 5.64 -36.80 -6.69
N ASP A 173 5.78 -37.11 -5.39
CA ASP A 173 5.26 -36.27 -4.31
C ASP A 173 5.78 -34.83 -4.47
N LEU A 174 4.88 -33.84 -4.66
CA LEU A 174 5.21 -32.41 -4.81
C LEU A 174 6.20 -31.91 -3.74
N TRP A 175 6.12 -32.47 -2.53
CA TRP A 175 7.04 -32.16 -1.43
C TRP A 175 8.47 -32.61 -1.69
N VAL A 176 8.66 -33.74 -2.36
CA VAL A 176 9.97 -34.28 -2.76
C VAL A 176 10.59 -33.37 -3.80
N SER A 177 9.86 -33.01 -4.86
CA SER A 177 10.41 -32.16 -5.92
C SER A 177 10.74 -30.73 -5.44
N ILE A 178 9.94 -30.16 -4.53
CA ILE A 178 10.31 -28.89 -3.86
C ILE A 178 11.58 -29.09 -3.04
N ALA A 179 11.67 -30.15 -2.24
CA ALA A 179 12.86 -30.43 -1.44
C ALA A 179 14.09 -30.61 -2.34
N ASP A 180 13.96 -31.30 -3.46
CA ASP A 180 15.01 -31.52 -4.44
C ASP A 180 15.48 -30.21 -5.06
N PHE A 181 14.58 -29.29 -5.42
CA PHE A 181 14.97 -27.94 -5.87
C PHE A 181 15.83 -27.19 -4.84
N PHE A 182 15.49 -27.30 -3.55
CA PHE A 182 16.27 -26.70 -2.46
C PHE A 182 17.59 -27.44 -2.19
N VAL A 183 17.69 -28.73 -2.52
CA VAL A 183 18.89 -29.57 -2.31
C VAL A 183 19.87 -29.45 -3.49
N GLU A 184 19.36 -29.47 -4.72
CA GLU A 184 20.13 -29.38 -5.96
C GLU A 184 20.67 -27.96 -6.17
N SER A 185 19.83 -26.95 -5.95
CA SER A 185 20.15 -25.54 -6.22
C SER A 185 19.83 -24.62 -5.02
N PRO A 186 20.40 -24.88 -3.82
CA PRO A 186 20.08 -24.12 -2.61
C PRO A 186 20.30 -22.62 -2.81
N TYR A 187 21.40 -22.23 -3.47
CA TYR A 187 21.72 -20.83 -3.70
C TYR A 187 20.66 -20.12 -4.57
N GLU A 188 20.26 -20.70 -5.69
CA GLU A 188 19.25 -20.11 -6.58
C GLU A 188 17.88 -20.01 -5.90
N ALA A 189 17.51 -21.02 -5.12
CA ALA A 189 16.29 -21.03 -4.32
C ALA A 189 16.28 -19.91 -3.27
N PHE A 190 17.37 -19.77 -2.50
CA PHE A 190 17.50 -18.70 -1.50
C PHE A 190 17.51 -17.31 -2.14
N ILE A 191 18.18 -17.14 -3.28
CA ILE A 191 18.24 -15.88 -4.02
C ILE A 191 16.85 -15.49 -4.51
N SER A 192 16.13 -16.42 -5.14
CA SER A 192 14.78 -16.20 -5.64
C SER A 192 13.82 -15.85 -4.51
N LEU A 193 13.91 -16.55 -3.37
CA LEU A 193 13.09 -16.26 -2.20
C LEU A 193 13.43 -14.90 -1.58
N ALA A 194 14.71 -14.51 -1.54
CA ALA A 194 15.13 -13.20 -1.05
C ALA A 194 14.63 -12.05 -1.96
N ILE A 195 14.76 -12.21 -3.28
CA ILE A 195 14.21 -11.29 -4.28
C ILE A 195 12.70 -11.13 -4.08
N LEU A 196 12.00 -12.26 -3.98
CA LEU A 196 10.56 -12.30 -3.81
C LEU A 196 10.12 -11.61 -2.51
N MET A 197 10.72 -11.97 -1.38
CA MET A 197 10.37 -11.42 -0.07
C MET A 197 10.64 -9.91 0.03
N THR A 198 11.74 -9.43 -0.57
CA THR A 198 12.06 -7.99 -0.58
C THR A 198 11.11 -7.19 -1.49
N PHE A 199 10.75 -7.74 -2.65
CA PHE A 199 9.76 -7.13 -3.55
C PHE A 199 8.38 -7.07 -2.90
N TRP A 200 7.91 -8.18 -2.33
CA TRP A 200 6.61 -8.24 -1.66
C TRP A 200 6.56 -7.42 -0.38
N GLY A 201 7.65 -7.36 0.39
CA GLY A 201 7.78 -6.49 1.55
C GLY A 201 7.54 -5.02 1.19
N TYR A 202 8.19 -4.55 0.11
CA TYR A 202 7.96 -3.21 -0.44
C TYR A 202 6.51 -3.04 -0.92
N TYR A 203 6.01 -3.97 -1.72
CA TYR A 203 4.65 -3.92 -2.25
C TYR A 203 3.58 -3.90 -1.14
N LEU A 204 3.81 -4.48 0.04
CA LEU A 204 2.85 -4.41 1.14
C LEU A 204 2.93 -3.13 1.96
N ILE A 205 4.08 -2.45 1.95
CA ILE A 205 4.35 -1.26 2.77
C ILE A 205 4.05 0.05 2.00
N ASP A 206 4.29 0.08 0.70
CA ASP A 206 4.07 1.24 -0.19
C ASP A 206 2.72 1.96 0.03
N PRO A 207 1.55 1.27 0.13
CA PRO A 207 0.26 1.92 0.33
C PRO A 207 0.18 2.75 1.61
N VAL A 208 0.92 2.37 2.65
CA VAL A 208 0.93 3.05 3.94
C VAL A 208 1.65 4.40 3.82
N TRP A 209 2.78 4.43 3.13
CA TRP A 209 3.53 5.67 2.89
C TRP A 209 2.76 6.59 1.96
N ARG A 210 2.19 6.04 0.89
CA ARG A 210 1.39 6.79 -0.08
C ARG A 210 0.14 7.41 0.56
N LEU A 211 -0.60 6.64 1.37
CA LEU A 211 -1.75 7.13 2.16
C LEU A 211 -1.37 8.37 2.98
N ARG A 212 -0.23 8.33 3.68
CA ARG A 212 0.24 9.43 4.52
C ARG A 212 0.57 10.67 3.70
N ALA A 213 1.27 10.51 2.58
CA ALA A 213 1.65 11.62 1.71
C ALA A 213 0.41 12.27 1.06
N LEU A 214 -0.47 11.48 0.44
CA LEU A 214 -1.63 12.01 -0.27
C LEU A 214 -2.68 12.62 0.64
N THR A 215 -2.87 12.07 1.85
CA THR A 215 -3.74 12.72 2.84
C THR A 215 -3.20 14.12 3.21
N ALA A 216 -1.87 14.28 3.34
CA ALA A 216 -1.26 15.56 3.67
C ALA A 216 -1.40 16.56 2.51
N VAL A 217 -1.20 16.09 1.26
CA VAL A 217 -1.47 16.86 0.05
C VAL A 217 -2.92 17.34 0.02
N GLY A 218 -3.88 16.47 0.31
CA GLY A 218 -5.30 16.84 0.33
C GLY A 218 -5.63 17.90 1.39
N ILE A 219 -5.00 17.82 2.57
CA ILE A 219 -5.14 18.83 3.62
C ILE A 219 -4.57 20.18 3.16
N ALA A 220 -3.38 20.19 2.54
CA ALA A 220 -2.77 21.39 1.98
C ALA A 220 -3.62 22.03 0.88
N VAL A 221 -4.16 21.22 -0.03
CA VAL A 221 -5.05 21.68 -1.10
C VAL A 221 -6.33 22.29 -0.52
N SER A 222 -6.92 21.65 0.49
CA SER A 222 -8.12 22.16 1.14
C SER A 222 -7.89 23.48 1.87
N ALA A 223 -6.75 23.63 2.53
CA ALA A 223 -6.38 24.88 3.21
C ALA A 223 -6.22 26.04 2.20
N ARG A 224 -5.75 25.75 0.98
CA ARG A 224 -5.54 26.78 -0.05
C ARG A 224 -6.81 27.18 -0.80
N THR A 225 -7.78 26.28 -0.95
CA THR A 225 -8.89 26.48 -1.89
C THR A 225 -10.26 26.32 -1.21
N ARG A 226 -10.96 27.45 -1.04
CA ARG A 226 -12.33 27.47 -0.46
C ARG A 226 -13.39 26.84 -1.37
N ARG A 227 -13.17 26.83 -2.70
CA ARG A 227 -14.10 26.25 -3.69
C ARG A 227 -13.79 24.78 -3.93
N ILE A 228 -14.73 23.90 -3.60
CA ILE A 228 -14.55 22.42 -3.66
C ILE A 228 -14.14 21.90 -5.05
N VAL A 229 -14.68 22.46 -6.13
CA VAL A 229 -14.36 22.03 -7.50
C VAL A 229 -12.88 22.26 -7.83
N PHE A 230 -12.36 23.45 -7.50
CA PHE A 230 -10.95 23.76 -7.68
C PHE A 230 -10.05 22.93 -6.78
N ALA A 231 -10.49 22.64 -5.54
CA ALA A 231 -9.78 21.75 -4.63
C ALA A 231 -9.64 20.34 -5.24
N ILE A 232 -10.72 19.77 -5.78
CA ILE A 232 -10.70 18.44 -6.40
C ILE A 232 -9.77 18.42 -7.62
N LEU A 233 -9.85 19.42 -8.50
CA LEU A 233 -8.97 19.51 -9.67
C LEU A 233 -7.49 19.61 -9.28
N LEU A 234 -7.17 20.43 -8.28
CA LEU A 234 -5.79 20.58 -7.80
C LEU A 234 -5.29 19.30 -7.10
N ALA A 235 -6.13 18.62 -6.33
CA ALA A 235 -5.80 17.33 -5.74
C ALA A 235 -5.53 16.27 -6.80
N PHE A 236 -6.37 16.20 -7.84
CA PHE A 236 -6.19 15.26 -8.94
C PHE A 236 -4.89 15.53 -9.70
N ALA A 237 -4.57 16.80 -9.99
CA ALA A 237 -3.30 17.18 -10.60
C ALA A 237 -2.10 16.78 -9.72
N ALA A 238 -2.18 17.01 -8.41
CA ALA A 238 -1.13 16.60 -7.47
C ALA A 238 -0.97 15.07 -7.40
N MET A 239 -2.09 14.33 -7.43
CA MET A 239 -2.09 12.87 -7.49
C MET A 239 -1.36 12.36 -8.73
N LEU A 240 -1.68 12.92 -9.91
CA LEU A 240 -1.02 12.57 -11.16
C LEU A 240 0.48 12.88 -11.14
N ALA A 241 0.88 14.00 -10.54
CA ALA A 241 2.29 14.35 -10.38
C ALA A 241 3.03 13.34 -9.49
N VAL A 242 2.42 12.90 -8.39
CA VAL A 242 2.99 11.85 -7.52
C VAL A 242 3.10 10.52 -8.27
N TRP A 243 2.07 10.14 -9.04
CA TRP A 243 2.09 8.92 -9.86
C TRP A 243 3.17 8.96 -10.93
N PHE A 244 3.28 10.07 -11.65
CA PHE A 244 4.30 10.27 -12.68
C PHE A 244 5.70 10.14 -12.08
N LEU A 245 5.97 10.83 -10.97
CA LEU A 245 7.26 10.77 -10.31
C LEU A 245 7.58 9.37 -9.79
N GLN A 246 6.59 8.66 -9.24
CA GLN A 246 6.77 7.27 -8.83
C GLN A 246 7.04 6.33 -10.02
N ALA A 247 6.36 6.52 -11.16
CA ALA A 247 6.61 5.76 -12.36
C ALA A 247 8.03 5.98 -12.89
N VAL A 248 8.51 7.24 -12.89
CA VAL A 248 9.90 7.58 -13.25
C VAL A 248 10.90 6.91 -12.29
N LEU A 249 10.71 7.03 -10.97
CA LEU A 249 11.59 6.41 -9.98
C LEU A 249 11.65 4.88 -10.14
N THR A 250 10.50 4.26 -10.36
CA THR A 250 10.38 2.81 -10.54
C THR A 250 11.01 2.37 -11.86
N GLY A 251 10.79 3.11 -12.95
CA GLY A 251 11.39 2.83 -14.25
C GLY A 251 12.92 2.96 -14.23
N LEU A 252 13.45 4.01 -13.58
CA LEU A 252 14.90 4.18 -13.39
C LEU A 252 15.50 3.03 -12.57
N PHE A 253 14.81 2.61 -11.50
CA PHE A 253 15.23 1.46 -10.70
C PHE A 253 15.34 0.19 -11.55
N PHE A 254 14.27 -0.18 -12.27
CA PHE A 254 14.29 -1.36 -13.14
C PHE A 254 15.35 -1.26 -14.24
N TRP A 255 15.54 -0.08 -14.82
CA TRP A 255 16.56 0.14 -15.83
C TRP A 255 17.98 -0.09 -15.26
N ILE A 256 18.32 0.50 -14.11
CA ILE A 256 19.62 0.31 -13.44
C ILE A 256 19.85 -1.16 -13.10
N VAL A 257 18.86 -1.80 -12.48
CA VAL A 257 18.94 -3.22 -12.11
C VAL A 257 19.15 -4.10 -13.34
N SER A 258 18.46 -3.82 -14.45
CA SER A 258 18.62 -4.58 -15.70
C SER A 258 20.01 -4.45 -16.31
N LEU A 259 20.63 -3.27 -16.27
CA LEU A 259 22.02 -3.06 -16.71
C LEU A 259 23.00 -3.88 -15.86
N MET A 260 22.83 -3.86 -14.54
CA MET A 260 23.71 -4.59 -13.64
C MET A 260 23.61 -6.11 -13.83
N PHE A 261 22.40 -6.65 -14.02
CA PHE A 261 22.23 -8.08 -14.33
C PHE A 261 22.87 -8.45 -15.66
N ARG A 262 22.73 -7.60 -16.68
CA ARG A 262 23.36 -7.82 -18.00
C ARG A 262 24.89 -7.89 -17.90
N ASP A 263 25.49 -6.99 -17.13
CA ASP A 263 26.95 -6.88 -17.03
C ASP A 263 27.57 -7.93 -16.09
N SER A 264 26.79 -8.48 -15.14
CA SER A 264 27.25 -9.51 -14.19
C SER A 264 27.61 -10.86 -14.82
N GLY A 265 27.38 -11.05 -16.13
CA GLY A 265 27.81 -12.22 -16.89
C GLY A 265 27.18 -13.55 -16.45
N GLY A 266 26.15 -13.53 -15.60
CA GLY A 266 25.41 -14.72 -15.14
C GLY A 266 26.21 -15.72 -14.29
N GLY A 267 27.50 -15.48 -14.05
CA GLY A 267 28.40 -16.50 -13.48
C GLY A 267 28.44 -16.58 -11.95
N ASP A 268 28.01 -15.52 -11.24
CA ASP A 268 28.00 -15.50 -9.77
C ASP A 268 26.64 -14.99 -9.24
N ALA A 269 25.79 -15.95 -8.87
CA ALA A 269 24.47 -15.69 -8.32
C ALA A 269 24.54 -14.92 -6.98
N ALA A 270 25.60 -15.12 -6.18
CA ALA A 270 25.76 -14.42 -4.91
C ALA A 270 26.09 -12.93 -5.11
N ALA A 271 26.90 -12.61 -6.12
CA ALA A 271 27.13 -11.22 -6.54
C ALA A 271 25.82 -10.57 -7.02
N GLY A 272 25.04 -11.28 -7.85
CA GLY A 272 23.73 -10.83 -8.32
C GLY A 272 22.74 -10.51 -7.18
N LEU A 273 22.64 -11.40 -6.18
CA LEU A 273 21.81 -11.16 -5.00
C LEU A 273 22.27 -9.96 -4.18
N THR A 274 23.58 -9.82 -3.96
CA THR A 274 24.13 -8.69 -3.19
C THR A 274 23.80 -7.36 -3.87
N VAL A 275 23.97 -7.30 -5.20
CA VAL A 275 23.58 -6.16 -6.02
C VAL A 275 22.08 -5.89 -5.93
N TRP A 276 21.24 -6.93 -6.09
CA TRP A 276 19.79 -6.79 -5.95
C TRP A 276 19.39 -6.21 -4.60
N LEU A 277 19.85 -6.82 -3.50
CA LEU A 277 19.50 -6.40 -2.14
C LEU A 277 19.94 -4.98 -1.85
N PHE A 278 21.13 -4.58 -2.32
CA PHE A 278 21.62 -3.22 -2.19
C PHE A 278 20.71 -2.22 -2.90
N PHE A 279 20.45 -2.42 -4.19
CA PHE A 279 19.62 -1.49 -4.97
C PHE A 279 18.17 -1.47 -4.49
N GLN A 280 17.61 -2.63 -4.15
CA GLN A 280 16.26 -2.73 -3.59
C GLN A 280 16.15 -1.97 -2.26
N SER A 281 17.18 -2.04 -1.40
CA SER A 281 17.22 -1.28 -0.15
C SER A 281 17.30 0.22 -0.40
N VAL A 282 18.14 0.66 -1.34
CA VAL A 282 18.24 2.07 -1.76
C VAL A 282 16.90 2.56 -2.31
N PHE A 283 16.22 1.77 -3.14
CA PHE A 283 14.92 2.10 -3.71
C PHE A 283 13.82 2.20 -2.64
N ILE A 284 13.79 1.26 -1.69
CA ILE A 284 12.87 1.26 -0.55
C ILE A 284 13.06 2.54 0.29
N VAL A 285 14.30 2.86 0.64
CA VAL A 285 14.63 4.06 1.43
C VAL A 285 14.32 5.33 0.63
N GLY A 286 14.68 5.40 -0.64
CA GLY A 286 14.41 6.52 -1.53
C GLY A 286 12.91 6.80 -1.65
N THR A 287 12.10 5.76 -1.85
CA THR A 287 10.63 5.87 -1.91
C THR A 287 10.05 6.34 -0.57
N TYR A 288 10.54 5.81 0.55
CA TYR A 288 10.13 6.27 1.87
C TYR A 288 10.45 7.76 2.10
N LEU A 289 11.67 8.18 1.78
CA LEU A 289 12.12 9.58 1.91
C LEU A 289 11.33 10.51 1.00
N PHE A 290 11.03 10.08 -0.22
CA PHE A 290 10.16 10.81 -1.15
C PHE A 290 8.79 11.07 -0.54
N TYR A 291 8.09 10.03 -0.08
CA TYR A 291 6.76 10.19 0.53
C TYR A 291 6.79 10.98 1.84
N SER A 292 7.82 10.80 2.67
CA SER A 292 7.99 11.60 3.89
C SER A 292 8.18 13.09 3.55
N SER A 293 9.00 13.40 2.54
CA SER A 293 9.25 14.78 2.11
C SER A 293 7.98 15.43 1.57
N VAL A 294 7.20 14.71 0.73
CA VAL A 294 5.89 15.19 0.24
C VAL A 294 4.95 15.46 1.42
N ARG A 295 4.84 14.53 2.37
CA ARG A 295 4.01 14.69 3.57
C ARG A 295 4.39 15.95 4.36
N ASP A 296 5.67 16.07 4.72
CA ASP A 296 6.15 17.12 5.62
C ASP A 296 6.06 18.50 4.95
N PHE A 297 6.39 18.58 3.65
CA PHE A 297 6.22 19.79 2.86
C PHE A 297 4.74 20.20 2.77
N SER A 298 3.84 19.26 2.47
CA SER A 298 2.41 19.55 2.39
C SER A 298 1.82 20.00 3.71
N LEU A 299 2.16 19.37 4.83
CA LEU A 299 1.67 19.78 6.16
C LEU A 299 2.13 21.20 6.52
N ARG A 300 3.41 21.56 6.25
CA ARG A 300 3.90 22.92 6.47
C ARG A 300 3.16 23.95 5.61
N LYS A 301 2.87 23.62 4.35
CA LYS A 301 2.08 24.49 3.47
C LYS A 301 0.63 24.61 3.91
N ALA A 302 0.04 23.52 4.41
CA ALA A 302 -1.31 23.53 4.95
C ALA A 302 -1.44 24.51 6.12
N LEU A 303 -0.51 24.47 7.08
CA LEU A 303 -0.48 25.40 8.21
C LEU A 303 -0.37 26.85 7.73
N LEU A 304 0.60 27.13 6.86
CA LEU A 304 0.81 28.50 6.35
C LEU A 304 -0.39 29.06 5.58
N TRP A 305 -1.14 28.21 4.85
CA TRP A 305 -2.29 28.66 4.07
C TRP A 305 -3.58 28.73 4.90
N ALA A 306 -3.71 27.92 5.94
CA ALA A 306 -4.91 27.86 6.76
C ALA A 306 -5.09 29.09 7.68
N PHE A 307 -4.00 29.75 8.08
CA PHE A 307 -4.02 30.78 9.13
C PHE A 307 -3.45 32.15 8.73
N ARG A 308 -3.03 32.34 7.47
CA ARG A 308 -2.38 33.59 7.01
C ARG A 308 -3.28 34.48 6.14
N GLU A 309 -4.60 34.36 6.28
CA GLU A 309 -5.60 35.23 5.63
C GLU A 309 -6.14 36.28 6.60
#